data_AF-A0A348XJ82-F1
#
_entry.id   AF-A0A348XJ82-F1
#
_cell.length_a   1.000
_cell.length_b   1.000
_cell.length_c   1.000
_cell.angle_alpha   90.00
_cell.angle_beta   90.00
_cell.angle_gamma   90.00
#
_symmetry.space_group_name_H-M   'P 1'
#
loop_
_entity.id
_entity.type
_entity.pdbx_description
1 polymer ?
#
loop_
_entity_poly.entity_id
_entity_poly.type
_entity_poly.pdbx_seq_one_letter_code
_entity_poly.pdbx_strand_id
1 'polypeptide(L)'
;MLRHNTTKLVEDLRRELELELGKLLDLHHFKTLAQIFIENRIYKAIEECTSMELIVAAIYDGFVPFQKQIQRVITDDDIADLLKIPIRRISLFDIEKNQTELREIEARMAEIRKHLASMTDFAISFLDRLYEKYAADYPRRTTIGELKQVDARKVALKNIKVGHDRKGGFIGTAVKSEEPILCTEYDKILIFKTDGTYRVIPLSEKLYVGPVSLIRKVDKAQVYCLVYRDKKTKMCYAKRFRVDRFIVDREYSCVPKGCKIEKLFDRHGVVVRAEWEATRRTKENWVEVEFDSIPIRGAQARGGRVAVKPITKVTTIKRGSDKLAPDQENSDNE
;
A
#
# COMPACT_ATOMS: atom_id res chain seq x y z
N MET A 1 3.20 -23.40 -0.12
CA MET A 1 4.32 -23.38 0.85
C MET A 1 3.84 -23.29 2.29
N LEU A 2 3.15 -22.22 2.71
CA LEU A 2 2.70 -22.05 4.10
C LEU A 2 1.92 -23.27 4.64
N ARG A 3 0.86 -23.70 3.92
CA ARG A 3 0.05 -24.86 4.31
C ARG A 3 0.87 -26.13 4.52
N HIS A 4 1.82 -26.42 3.62
CA HIS A 4 2.69 -27.59 3.73
C HIS A 4 3.54 -27.53 5.00
N ASN A 5 4.18 -26.39 5.27
CA ASN A 5 5.02 -26.22 6.45
C ASN A 5 4.21 -26.29 7.76
N THR A 6 3.01 -25.69 7.80
CA THR A 6 2.15 -25.74 8.98
C THR A 6 1.61 -27.15 9.24
N THR A 7 1.25 -27.90 8.19
CA THR A 7 0.83 -29.30 8.34
C THR A 7 1.98 -30.17 8.84
N LYS A 8 3.18 -29.98 8.30
CA LYS A 8 4.37 -30.71 8.74
C LYS A 8 4.70 -30.42 10.21
N LEU A 9 4.68 -29.15 10.63
CA LEU A 9 4.92 -28.78 12.03
C LEU A 9 3.95 -29.48 12.99
N VAL A 10 2.66 -29.50 12.65
CA VAL A 10 1.62 -30.18 13.44
C VAL A 10 1.90 -31.69 13.55
N GLU A 11 2.36 -32.32 12.47
CA GLU A 11 2.70 -33.74 12.46
C GLU A 11 3.96 -34.04 13.28
N ASP A 12 5.01 -33.22 13.14
CA ASP A 12 6.26 -33.38 13.88
C ASP A 12 6.03 -33.24 15.39
N LEU A 13 5.28 -32.21 15.80
CA LEU A 13 4.91 -31.99 17.21
C LEU A 13 4.01 -33.11 17.76
N ARG A 14 3.11 -33.67 16.94
CA ARG A 14 2.32 -34.84 17.34
C ARG A 14 3.20 -36.03 17.66
N ARG A 15 4.16 -36.36 16.78
CA ARG A 15 5.09 -37.47 16.97
C ARG A 15 5.94 -37.28 18.23
N GLU A 16 6.36 -36.04 18.51
CA GLU A 16 7.10 -35.73 19.74
C GLU A 16 6.27 -36.00 21.00
N LEU A 17 5.01 -35.57 21.02
CA LEU A 17 4.08 -35.85 22.11
C LEU A 17 3.76 -37.35 22.26
N GLU A 18 3.59 -38.07 21.15
CA GLU A 18 3.38 -39.54 21.16
C GLU A 18 4.61 -40.28 21.72
N LEU A 19 5.82 -39.83 21.37
CA LEU A 19 7.06 -40.38 21.92
C LEU A 19 7.21 -40.08 23.41
N GLU A 20 6.88 -38.86 23.86
CA GLU A 20 6.88 -38.49 25.29
C GLU A 20 5.86 -39.34 26.05
N LEU A 21 4.65 -39.50 25.50
CA LEU A 21 3.60 -40.33 26.09
C LEU A 21 4.03 -41.80 26.20
N GLY A 22 4.67 -42.35 25.17
CA GLY A 22 5.20 -43.72 25.19
C GLY A 22 6.22 -43.92 26.32
N LYS A 23 7.18 -43.00 26.45
CA LYS A 23 8.17 -43.04 27.54
C LYS A 23 7.54 -42.96 28.92
N LEU A 24 6.52 -42.12 29.09
CA LEU A 24 5.79 -41.99 30.36
C LEU A 24 4.97 -43.25 30.68
N LEU A 25 4.38 -43.90 29.67
CA LEU A 25 3.67 -45.17 29.85
C LEU A 25 4.63 -46.28 30.28
N ASP A 26 5.81 -46.39 29.65
CA ASP A 26 6.82 -47.37 30.03
C ASP A 26 7.33 -47.12 31.45
N LEU A 27 7.58 -45.85 31.80
CA LEU A 27 8.00 -45.46 33.15
C LEU A 27 6.91 -45.76 34.19
N HIS A 28 5.66 -45.44 33.89
CA HIS A 28 4.51 -45.73 34.75
C HIS A 28 4.39 -47.24 34.97
N HIS A 29 4.45 -48.03 33.90
CA HIS A 29 4.40 -49.49 33.96
C HIS A 29 5.50 -50.07 34.86
N PHE A 30 6.76 -49.67 34.65
CA PHE A 30 7.88 -50.12 35.49
C PHE A 30 7.69 -49.74 36.96
N LYS A 31 7.24 -48.51 37.23
CA LYS A 31 7.00 -48.00 38.59
C LYS A 31 5.87 -48.76 39.31
N THR A 32 4.80 -49.10 38.59
CA THR A 32 3.70 -49.92 39.11
C THR A 32 4.16 -51.34 39.39
N LEU A 33 4.92 -51.96 38.47
CA LEU A 33 5.47 -53.30 38.69
C LEU A 33 6.42 -53.32 39.90
N ALA A 34 7.32 -52.34 40.01
CA ALA A 34 8.23 -52.19 41.14
C ALA A 34 7.49 -52.03 42.46
N GLN A 35 6.40 -51.24 42.47
CA GLN A 35 5.55 -51.06 43.65
C GLN A 35 4.93 -52.39 44.08
N ILE A 36 4.28 -53.11 43.16
CA ILE A 36 3.64 -54.40 43.44
C ILE A 36 4.66 -55.43 43.91
N PHE A 37 5.83 -55.47 43.27
CA PHE A 37 6.94 -56.39 43.57
C PHE A 37 7.44 -56.23 45.01
N ILE A 38 7.55 -54.99 45.47
CA ILE A 38 8.02 -54.66 46.83
C ILE A 38 6.91 -54.82 47.86
N GLU A 39 5.75 -54.21 47.65
CA GLU A 39 4.65 -54.16 48.64
C GLU A 39 4.10 -55.55 48.95
N ASN A 40 3.95 -56.40 47.93
CA ASN A 40 3.45 -57.77 48.08
C ASN A 40 4.55 -58.79 48.36
N ARG A 41 5.80 -58.33 48.56
CA ARG A 41 6.96 -59.16 48.87
C ARG A 41 7.20 -60.31 47.88
N ILE A 42 6.93 -60.08 46.59
CA ILE A 42 7.13 -61.07 45.52
C ILE A 42 8.59 -61.52 45.45
N TYR A 43 9.52 -60.62 45.79
CA TYR A 43 10.94 -60.92 45.92
C TYR A 43 11.30 -62.00 46.96
N LYS A 44 10.41 -62.40 47.87
CA LYS A 44 10.69 -63.53 48.78
C LYS A 44 10.48 -64.87 48.11
N ALA A 45 9.56 -64.96 47.16
CA ALA A 45 9.26 -66.19 46.44
C ALA A 45 10.44 -66.64 45.55
N ILE A 46 11.34 -65.72 45.20
CA ILE A 46 12.53 -66.01 44.38
C ILE A 46 13.74 -66.47 45.21
N GLU A 47 13.73 -66.31 46.54
CA GLU A 47 14.88 -66.67 47.41
C GLU A 47 15.14 -68.18 47.43
N GLU A 48 14.11 -68.99 47.27
CA GLU A 48 14.19 -70.46 47.27
C GLU A 48 14.39 -71.06 45.86
N CYS A 49 14.43 -70.23 44.82
CA CYS A 49 14.52 -70.68 43.42
C CYS A 49 15.97 -70.91 42.99
N THR A 50 16.24 -72.05 42.35
CA THR A 50 17.60 -72.47 41.94
C THR A 50 17.95 -72.18 40.47
N SER A 51 16.98 -71.82 39.63
CA SER A 51 17.17 -71.55 38.20
C SER A 51 16.56 -70.20 37.80
N MET A 52 17.17 -69.53 36.82
CA MET A 52 16.67 -68.27 36.26
C MET A 52 15.27 -68.42 35.64
N GLU A 53 15.00 -69.57 35.01
CA GLU A 53 13.67 -69.88 34.45
C GLU A 53 12.61 -69.99 35.55
N LEU A 54 12.97 -70.59 36.70
CA LEU A 54 12.08 -70.72 37.85
C LEU A 54 11.84 -69.36 38.53
N ILE A 55 12.85 -68.49 38.59
CA ILE A 55 12.73 -67.12 39.11
C ILE A 55 11.73 -66.32 38.26
N VAL A 56 11.89 -66.36 36.94
CA VAL A 56 11.00 -65.66 36.01
C VAL A 56 9.57 -66.17 36.15
N ALA A 57 9.36 -67.48 36.19
CA ALA A 57 8.05 -68.09 36.40
C ALA A 57 7.40 -67.66 37.73
N ALA A 58 8.16 -67.70 38.83
CA ALA A 58 7.68 -67.29 40.15
C ALA A 58 7.27 -65.81 40.20
N ILE A 59 7.99 -64.93 39.48
CA ILE A 59 7.66 -63.51 39.37
C ILE A 59 6.37 -63.32 38.56
N TYR A 60 6.22 -64.01 37.42
CA TYR A 60 4.98 -63.97 36.64
C TYR A 60 3.78 -64.42 37.47
N ASP A 61 3.88 -65.55 38.18
CA ASP A 61 2.84 -66.07 39.06
C ASP A 61 2.47 -65.08 40.17
N GLY A 62 3.47 -64.38 40.72
CA GLY A 62 3.29 -63.32 41.71
C GLY A 62 2.51 -62.10 41.20
N PHE A 63 2.56 -61.81 39.89
CA PHE A 63 1.81 -60.71 39.27
C PHE A 63 0.39 -61.09 38.82
N VAL A 64 0.07 -62.39 38.72
CA VAL A 64 -1.27 -62.87 38.31
C VAL A 64 -2.42 -62.22 39.09
N PRO A 65 -2.37 -62.10 40.44
CA PRO A 65 -3.45 -61.48 41.22
C PRO A 65 -3.67 -59.99 40.90
N PHE A 66 -2.63 -59.32 40.38
CA PHE A 66 -2.59 -57.88 40.17
C PHE A 66 -2.74 -57.47 38.71
N GLN A 67 -3.00 -58.39 37.78
CA GLN A 67 -3.14 -58.09 36.35
C GLN A 67 -4.07 -56.91 36.05
N LYS A 68 -5.12 -56.69 36.85
CA LYS A 68 -6.04 -55.56 36.68
C LYS A 68 -5.38 -54.18 36.84
N GLN A 69 -4.29 -54.09 37.59
CA GLN A 69 -3.54 -52.85 37.80
C GLN A 69 -2.43 -52.66 36.75
N ILE A 70 -2.09 -53.72 36.02
CA ILE A 70 -0.97 -53.74 35.09
C ILE A 70 -1.51 -53.44 33.69
N GLN A 71 -1.12 -52.29 33.13
CA GLN A 71 -1.70 -51.77 31.88
C GLN A 71 -1.15 -52.43 30.60
N ARG A 72 0.02 -53.08 30.69
CA ARG A 72 0.74 -53.70 29.57
C ARG A 72 1.10 -55.15 29.91
N VAL A 73 1.23 -55.99 28.89
CA VAL A 73 1.84 -57.32 29.06
C VAL A 73 3.26 -57.14 29.59
N ILE A 74 3.58 -57.90 30.65
CA ILE A 74 4.91 -57.94 31.25
C ILE A 74 5.84 -58.69 30.30
N THR A 75 6.99 -58.10 30.00
CA THR A 75 8.05 -58.75 29.20
C THR A 75 9.19 -59.22 30.07
N ASP A 76 10.02 -60.13 29.54
CA ASP A 76 11.19 -60.63 30.27
C ASP A 76 12.20 -59.52 30.59
N ASP A 77 12.28 -58.50 29.74
CA ASP A 77 13.07 -57.28 29.99
C ASP A 77 12.55 -56.50 31.21
N ASP A 78 11.23 -56.40 31.41
CA ASP A 78 10.65 -55.74 32.58
C ASP A 78 11.06 -56.48 33.86
N ILE A 79 11.06 -57.82 33.82
CA ILE A 79 11.48 -58.67 34.94
C ILE A 79 12.98 -58.51 35.22
N ALA A 80 13.80 -58.50 34.18
CA ALA A 80 15.24 -58.27 34.30
C ALA A 80 15.55 -56.90 34.95
N ASP A 81 14.75 -55.88 34.66
CA ASP A 81 14.87 -54.56 35.29
C ASP A 81 14.38 -54.55 36.74
N LEU A 82 13.32 -55.29 37.08
CA LEU A 82 12.85 -55.47 38.46
C LEU A 82 13.92 -56.11 39.36
N LEU A 83 14.64 -57.10 38.86
CA LEU A 83 15.71 -57.79 39.60
C LEU A 83 16.89 -56.86 39.95
N LYS A 84 17.07 -55.75 39.22
CA LYS A 84 18.12 -54.75 39.51
C LYS A 84 17.77 -53.83 40.67
N ILE A 85 16.52 -53.85 41.15
CA ILE A 85 16.05 -52.92 42.18
C ILE A 85 16.67 -53.27 43.54
N PRO A 86 17.35 -52.33 44.22
CA PRO A 86 17.89 -52.58 45.55
C PRO A 86 16.78 -52.70 46.59
N ILE A 87 16.74 -53.84 47.29
CA ILE A 87 15.77 -54.18 48.35
C ILE A 87 15.82 -53.20 49.54
N ARG A 88 16.84 -52.35 49.68
CA ARG A 88 16.93 -51.36 50.77
C ARG A 88 15.91 -50.20 50.66
N ARG A 89 15.20 -50.05 49.54
CA ARG A 89 14.26 -48.94 49.25
C ARG A 89 12.79 -49.22 49.65
N ILE A 90 12.55 -49.98 50.72
CA ILE A 90 11.19 -50.39 51.15
C ILE A 90 10.67 -49.50 52.30
N SER A 91 11.29 -48.34 52.54
CA SER A 91 10.81 -47.45 53.60
C SER A 91 9.43 -46.88 53.24
N LEU A 92 8.61 -46.55 54.25
CA LEU A 92 7.32 -45.89 54.04
C LEU A 92 7.48 -44.59 53.22
N PHE A 93 8.60 -43.89 53.44
CA PHE A 93 8.97 -42.69 52.68
C PHE A 93 9.20 -42.97 51.20
N ASP A 94 9.88 -44.07 50.84
CA ASP A 94 10.09 -44.46 49.45
C ASP A 94 8.79 -44.85 48.74
N ILE A 95 7.87 -45.50 49.47
CA ILE A 95 6.53 -45.87 48.96
C ILE A 95 5.71 -44.61 48.67
N GLU A 96 5.61 -43.68 49.64
CA GLU A 96 4.89 -42.42 49.46
C GLU A 96 5.49 -41.59 48.31
N LYS A 97 6.82 -41.55 48.20
CA LYS A 97 7.52 -40.89 47.11
C LYS A 97 7.18 -41.52 45.75
N ASN A 98 7.16 -42.84 45.66
CA ASN A 98 6.81 -43.54 44.42
C ASN A 98 5.35 -43.25 44.01
N GLN A 99 4.43 -43.18 44.98
CA GLN A 99 3.04 -42.80 44.74
C GLN A 99 2.88 -41.34 44.29
N THR A 100 3.70 -40.42 44.82
CA THR A 100 3.72 -39.03 44.32
C THR A 100 4.23 -38.97 42.88
N GLU A 101 5.32 -39.67 42.56
CA GLU A 101 5.89 -39.72 41.20
C GLU A 101 4.90 -40.33 40.20
N LEU A 102 4.19 -41.41 40.57
CA LEU A 102 3.15 -42.01 39.73
C LEU A 102 2.01 -41.02 39.43
N ARG A 103 1.56 -40.26 40.43
CA ARG A 103 0.52 -39.24 40.25
C ARG A 103 0.98 -38.11 39.32
N GLU A 104 2.24 -37.69 39.43
CA GLU A 104 2.82 -36.68 38.53
C GLU A 104 2.90 -37.19 37.09
N ILE A 105 3.33 -38.44 36.90
CA ILE A 105 3.36 -39.11 35.59
C ILE A 105 1.95 -39.19 34.99
N GLU A 106 0.94 -39.60 35.77
CA GLU A 106 -0.45 -39.67 35.33
C GLU A 106 -1.01 -38.29 34.94
N ALA A 107 -0.74 -37.26 35.74
CA ALA A 107 -1.13 -35.90 35.42
C ALA A 107 -0.49 -35.41 34.11
N ARG A 108 0.80 -35.69 33.91
CA ARG A 108 1.52 -35.34 32.67
C ARG A 108 0.98 -36.10 31.47
N MET A 109 0.70 -37.40 31.59
CA MET A 109 0.08 -38.19 30.53
C MET A 109 -1.30 -37.64 30.15
N ALA A 110 -2.12 -37.24 31.13
CA ALA A 110 -3.42 -36.63 30.89
C ALA A 110 -3.30 -35.29 30.14
N GLU A 111 -2.30 -34.47 30.51
CA GLU A 111 -1.99 -33.21 29.82
C GLU A 111 -1.61 -33.47 28.35
N ILE A 112 -0.70 -34.41 28.09
CA ILE A 112 -0.27 -34.78 26.74
C ILE A 112 -1.44 -35.30 25.91
N ARG A 113 -2.32 -36.14 26.48
CA ARG A 113 -3.52 -36.62 25.80
C ARG A 113 -4.46 -35.47 25.42
N LYS A 114 -4.59 -34.45 26.27
CA LYS A 114 -5.36 -33.24 25.96
C LYS A 114 -4.72 -32.45 24.82
N HIS A 115 -3.39 -32.30 24.81
CA HIS A 115 -2.66 -31.64 23.72
C HIS A 115 -2.79 -32.40 22.39
N LEU A 116 -2.70 -33.74 22.43
CA LEU A 116 -2.90 -34.60 21.25
C LEU A 116 -4.33 -34.48 20.68
N ALA A 117 -5.33 -34.30 21.54
CA ALA A 117 -6.72 -34.09 21.12
C ALA A 117 -6.94 -32.71 20.46
N SER A 118 -6.21 -31.66 20.89
CA SER A 118 -6.25 -30.33 20.29
C SER A 118 -4.89 -29.89 19.74
N MET A 119 -4.44 -30.62 18.72
CA MET A 119 -3.10 -30.43 18.15
C MET A 119 -2.88 -29.04 17.53
N THR A 120 -3.94 -28.42 17.00
CA THR A 120 -3.88 -27.07 16.43
C THR A 120 -3.59 -26.02 17.50
N ASP A 121 -4.27 -26.09 18.64
CA ASP A 121 -4.10 -25.14 19.73
C ASP A 121 -2.71 -25.27 20.36
N PHE A 122 -2.25 -26.52 20.52
CA PHE A 122 -0.90 -26.79 20.98
C PHE A 122 0.17 -26.22 20.03
N ALA A 123 0.00 -26.39 18.72
CA ALA A 123 0.93 -25.86 17.72
C ALA A 123 0.94 -24.31 17.72
N ILE A 124 -0.21 -23.66 17.90
CA ILE A 124 -0.29 -22.20 18.06
C ILE A 124 0.45 -21.76 19.32
N SER A 125 0.15 -22.37 20.48
CA SER A 125 0.84 -22.07 21.74
C SER A 125 2.36 -22.30 21.65
N PHE A 126 2.79 -23.32 20.92
CA PHE A 126 4.20 -23.55 20.64
C PHE A 126 4.83 -22.40 19.84
N LEU A 127 4.18 -21.94 18.78
CA LEU A 127 4.64 -20.81 17.98
C LEU A 127 4.61 -19.49 18.77
N ASP A 128 3.61 -19.27 19.60
CA ASP A 128 3.51 -18.10 20.46
C ASP A 128 4.67 -18.04 21.46
N ARG A 129 5.01 -19.16 22.10
CA ARG A 129 6.20 -19.24 22.99
C ARG A 129 7.51 -18.97 22.24
N LEU A 130 7.64 -19.43 20.99
CA LEU A 130 8.80 -19.10 20.15
C LEU A 130 8.84 -17.61 19.81
N TYR A 131 7.70 -17.02 19.48
CA TYR A 131 7.59 -15.60 19.20
C TYR A 131 7.96 -14.77 20.45
N GLU A 132 7.37 -15.05 21.61
CA GLU A 132 7.68 -14.37 22.86
C GLU A 132 9.17 -14.45 23.21
N LYS A 133 9.80 -15.60 22.96
CA LYS A 133 11.22 -15.82 23.27
C LYS A 133 12.17 -15.07 22.32
N TYR A 134 11.85 -14.98 21.04
CA TYR A 134 12.80 -14.53 20.02
C TYR A 134 12.41 -13.23 19.30
N ALA A 135 11.18 -12.74 19.40
CA ALA A 135 10.73 -11.57 18.63
C ALA A 135 11.56 -10.30 18.88
N ALA A 136 11.98 -10.08 20.13
CA ALA A 136 12.79 -8.93 20.51
C ALA A 136 14.19 -8.93 19.86
N ASP A 137 14.76 -10.12 19.63
CA ASP A 137 16.11 -10.28 19.06
C ASP A 137 16.13 -10.08 17.54
N TYR A 138 14.97 -10.24 16.89
CA TYR A 138 14.84 -10.20 15.43
C TYR A 138 13.81 -9.17 14.95
N PRO A 139 14.03 -7.86 15.21
CA PRO A 139 13.12 -6.83 14.75
C PRO A 139 13.16 -6.69 13.22
N ARG A 140 12.04 -6.21 12.64
CA ARG A 140 11.94 -5.94 11.21
C ARG A 140 12.95 -4.88 10.78
N ARG A 141 13.83 -5.23 9.83
CA ARG A 141 14.88 -4.33 9.31
C ARG A 141 14.43 -3.50 8.10
N THR A 142 13.32 -3.86 7.46
CA THR A 142 12.84 -3.24 6.22
C THR A 142 11.49 -2.57 6.42
N THR A 143 11.27 -1.45 5.74
CA THR A 143 9.96 -0.81 5.62
C THR A 143 9.36 -1.13 4.27
N ILE A 144 8.03 -1.27 4.20
CA ILE A 144 7.33 -1.41 2.93
C ILE A 144 7.11 0.01 2.41
N GLY A 145 7.91 0.41 1.42
CA GLY A 145 7.73 1.66 0.70
C GLY A 145 7.08 1.41 -0.66
N GLU A 146 6.21 2.32 -1.09
CA GLU A 146 5.84 2.40 -2.50
C GLU A 146 7.03 2.99 -3.27
N LEU A 147 7.54 2.22 -4.22
CA LEU A 147 8.47 2.74 -5.23
C LEU A 147 7.68 3.70 -6.12
N LYS A 148 7.61 4.98 -5.73
CA LYS A 148 7.10 6.04 -6.61
C LYS A 148 7.97 6.03 -7.85
N GLN A 149 7.39 5.64 -8.99
CA GLN A 149 8.05 5.77 -10.29
C GLN A 149 8.41 7.25 -10.44
N VAL A 150 9.70 7.55 -10.35
CA VAL A 150 10.18 8.91 -10.51
C VAL A 150 10.01 9.24 -11.98
N ASP A 151 8.93 9.95 -12.32
CA ASP A 151 8.74 10.53 -13.64
C ASP A 151 10.01 11.28 -14.02
N ALA A 152 10.75 10.82 -15.03
CA ALA A 152 11.96 11.49 -15.52
C ALA A 152 11.70 12.99 -15.83
N ARG A 153 10.44 13.35 -16.10
CA ARG A 153 9.96 14.74 -16.26
C ARG A 153 10.04 15.59 -14.99
N LYS A 154 9.85 15.04 -13.79
CA LYS A 154 9.94 15.79 -12.52
C LYS A 154 11.38 16.04 -12.07
N VAL A 155 12.32 15.19 -12.50
CA VAL A 155 13.76 15.32 -12.20
C VAL A 155 14.51 16.10 -13.30
N ALA A 156 13.93 16.25 -14.49
CA ALA A 156 14.51 17.06 -15.55
C ALA A 156 14.68 18.53 -15.09
N LEU A 157 15.93 18.99 -15.09
CA LEU A 157 16.29 20.36 -14.75
C LEU A 157 15.65 21.33 -15.77
N LYS A 158 15.05 22.43 -15.29
CA LYS A 158 14.49 23.51 -16.15
C LYS A 158 15.60 24.43 -16.65
N ASN A 159 16.58 23.87 -17.36
CA ASN A 159 17.79 24.59 -17.81
C ASN A 159 17.70 25.11 -19.24
N ILE A 160 16.74 24.63 -20.05
CA ILE A 160 16.60 25.07 -21.44
C ILE A 160 15.83 26.40 -21.50
N LYS A 161 16.48 27.43 -22.02
CA LYS A 161 15.88 28.75 -22.25
C LYS A 161 15.34 28.83 -23.68
N VAL A 162 14.03 29.07 -23.82
CA VAL A 162 13.40 29.31 -25.12
C VAL A 162 13.09 30.80 -25.25
N GLY A 163 13.75 31.47 -26.19
CA GLY A 163 13.49 32.87 -26.48
C GLY A 163 12.47 33.05 -27.60
N HIS A 164 11.88 34.24 -27.63
CA HIS A 164 10.95 34.68 -28.67
C HIS A 164 11.28 36.11 -29.10
N ASP A 165 11.60 36.28 -30.37
CA ASP A 165 11.76 37.58 -31.00
C ASP A 165 10.43 38.04 -31.62
N ARG A 166 9.80 39.05 -31.00
CA ARG A 166 8.52 39.61 -31.45
C ARG A 166 8.60 40.34 -32.78
N LYS A 167 9.74 40.95 -33.12
CA LYS A 167 9.90 41.73 -34.36
C LYS A 167 10.19 40.81 -35.54
N GLY A 168 11.10 39.86 -35.35
CA GLY A 168 11.44 38.86 -36.36
C GLY A 168 10.45 37.70 -36.47
N GLY A 169 9.61 37.47 -35.46
CA GLY A 169 8.61 36.39 -35.45
C GLY A 169 9.24 35.00 -35.28
N PHE A 170 10.39 34.90 -34.62
CA PHE A 170 11.11 33.65 -34.40
C PHE A 170 10.99 33.20 -32.94
N ILE A 171 10.89 31.88 -32.74
CA ILE A 171 10.96 31.23 -31.43
C ILE A 171 12.03 30.13 -31.46
N GLY A 172 12.73 29.93 -30.36
CA GLY A 172 13.58 28.76 -30.20
C GLY A 172 14.63 28.92 -29.11
N THR A 173 15.42 27.88 -28.90
CA THR A 173 16.51 27.89 -27.88
C THR A 173 17.69 28.76 -28.29
N ALA A 174 17.92 28.97 -29.59
CA ALA A 174 18.97 29.84 -30.11
C ALA A 174 18.50 31.31 -30.29
N VAL A 175 17.23 31.60 -30.02
CA VAL A 175 16.67 32.96 -30.13
C VAL A 175 16.90 33.71 -28.83
N LYS A 176 17.52 34.89 -28.90
CA LYS A 176 17.67 35.76 -27.72
C LYS A 176 16.36 36.48 -27.41
N SER A 177 16.00 36.53 -26.13
CA SER A 177 14.81 37.20 -25.61
C SER A 177 15.14 37.85 -24.28
N GLU A 178 14.53 38.99 -23.98
CA GLU A 178 14.64 39.65 -22.67
C GLU A 178 14.01 38.78 -21.57
N GLU A 179 12.90 38.10 -21.88
CA GLU A 179 12.21 37.19 -20.98
C GLU A 179 12.10 35.79 -21.64
N PRO A 180 13.09 34.89 -21.42
CA PRO A 180 13.04 33.54 -21.96
C PRO A 180 12.11 32.63 -21.13
N ILE A 181 11.47 31.67 -21.78
CA ILE A 181 10.64 30.65 -21.13
C ILE A 181 11.55 29.48 -20.72
N LEU A 182 11.59 29.17 -19.42
CA LEU A 182 12.36 28.05 -18.89
C LEU A 182 11.60 26.72 -19.09
N CYS A 183 12.25 25.81 -19.79
CA CYS A 183 11.72 24.52 -20.21
C CYS A 183 12.66 23.38 -19.83
N THR A 184 12.10 22.18 -19.80
CA THR A 184 12.80 20.88 -19.78
C THR A 184 12.80 20.29 -21.19
N GLU A 185 13.62 19.27 -21.45
CA GLU A 185 13.70 18.57 -22.76
C GLU A 185 12.35 17.99 -23.22
N TYR A 186 11.44 17.70 -22.28
CA TYR A 186 10.13 17.09 -22.55
C TYR A 186 9.00 18.10 -22.75
N ASP A 187 9.26 19.37 -22.42
CA ASP A 187 8.28 20.44 -22.50
C ASP A 187 7.94 20.78 -23.96
N LYS A 188 6.77 21.36 -24.14
CA LYS A 188 6.26 21.82 -25.44
C LYS A 188 5.80 23.26 -25.32
N ILE A 189 5.79 23.97 -26.43
CA ILE A 189 5.38 25.37 -26.47
C ILE A 189 4.02 25.49 -27.14
N LEU A 190 3.09 26.13 -26.45
CA LEU A 190 1.80 26.56 -26.97
C LEU A 190 1.91 27.99 -27.51
N ILE A 191 1.50 28.16 -28.76
CA ILE A 191 1.55 29.44 -29.46
C ILE A 191 0.13 29.82 -29.88
N PHE A 192 -0.33 30.98 -29.41
CA PHE A 192 -1.55 31.62 -29.89
C PHE A 192 -1.20 32.71 -30.89
N LYS A 193 -1.79 32.65 -32.07
CA LYS A 193 -1.70 33.69 -33.09
C LYS A 193 -2.78 34.75 -32.91
N THR A 194 -2.57 35.92 -33.51
CA THR A 194 -3.49 37.06 -33.41
C THR A 194 -4.83 36.87 -34.13
N ASP A 195 -4.90 35.93 -35.07
CA ASP A 195 -6.11 35.51 -35.78
C ASP A 195 -6.96 34.49 -34.98
N GLY A 196 -6.45 34.02 -33.84
CA GLY A 196 -7.12 33.05 -32.97
C GLY A 196 -6.90 31.60 -33.36
N THR A 197 -5.91 31.31 -34.22
CA THR A 197 -5.36 29.95 -34.29
C THR A 197 -4.33 29.72 -33.19
N TYR A 198 -4.16 28.46 -32.83
CA TYR A 198 -3.10 28.03 -31.93
C TYR A 198 -2.51 26.70 -32.38
N ARG A 199 -1.24 26.48 -32.04
CA ARG A 199 -0.54 25.20 -32.26
C ARG A 199 0.39 24.90 -31.11
N VAL A 200 0.65 23.61 -30.89
CA VAL A 200 1.64 23.14 -29.93
C VAL A 200 2.83 22.58 -30.69
N ILE A 201 4.03 23.10 -30.42
CA ILE A 201 5.27 22.69 -31.08
C ILE A 201 6.23 22.07 -30.06
N PRO A 202 7.11 21.15 -30.49
CA PRO A 202 8.24 20.74 -29.67
C PRO A 202 9.26 21.87 -29.54
N LEU A 203 10.23 21.71 -28.64
CA LEU A 203 11.38 22.61 -28.58
C LEU A 203 12.18 22.50 -29.89
N SER A 204 12.53 23.65 -30.45
CA SER A 204 13.32 23.77 -31.68
C SER A 204 14.38 24.86 -31.50
N GLU A 205 15.47 24.76 -32.25
CA GLU A 205 16.57 25.74 -32.17
C GLU A 205 16.13 27.12 -32.64
N LYS A 206 15.45 27.19 -33.78
CA LYS A 206 14.89 28.40 -34.36
C LYS A 206 13.76 28.07 -35.34
N LEU A 207 12.57 28.61 -35.09
CA LEU A 207 11.38 28.41 -35.91
C LEU A 207 10.66 29.73 -36.14
N TYR A 208 10.22 29.98 -37.37
CA TYR A 208 9.35 31.12 -37.68
C TYR A 208 7.89 30.80 -37.34
N VAL A 209 7.26 31.68 -36.57
CA VAL A 209 5.86 31.57 -36.11
C VAL A 209 4.99 32.76 -36.51
N GLY A 210 5.59 33.81 -37.06
CA GLY A 210 4.90 35.04 -37.43
C GLY A 210 4.35 35.82 -36.23
N PRO A 211 3.34 36.70 -36.43
CA PRO A 211 2.77 37.51 -35.37
C PRO A 211 1.95 36.68 -34.36
N VAL A 212 2.44 36.63 -33.12
CA VAL A 212 1.82 35.90 -32.02
C VAL A 212 1.12 36.82 -31.03
N SER A 213 0.04 36.34 -30.43
CA SER A 213 -0.65 37.02 -29.33
C SER A 213 -0.10 36.59 -27.97
N LEU A 214 0.21 35.30 -27.78
CA LEU A 214 0.69 34.76 -26.52
C LEU A 214 1.52 33.49 -26.78
N ILE A 215 2.62 33.35 -26.05
CA ILE A 215 3.44 32.14 -26.04
C ILE A 215 3.60 31.67 -24.59
N ARG A 216 3.33 30.39 -24.38
CA ARG A 216 3.48 29.74 -23.08
C ARG A 216 4.01 28.33 -23.22
N LYS A 217 4.70 27.87 -22.19
CA LYS A 217 4.89 26.44 -21.99
C LYS A 217 3.52 25.78 -21.85
N VAL A 218 3.34 24.60 -22.43
CA VAL A 218 2.11 23.84 -22.30
C VAL A 218 1.88 23.47 -20.84
N ASP A 219 0.72 23.88 -20.34
CA ASP A 219 0.15 23.42 -19.07
C ASP A 219 -1.32 23.09 -19.33
N LYS A 220 -1.71 21.84 -19.10
CA LYS A 220 -3.07 21.35 -19.34
C LYS A 220 -4.07 21.87 -18.31
N ALA A 221 -3.59 22.30 -17.15
CA ALA A 221 -4.41 22.91 -16.10
C ALA A 221 -4.65 24.40 -16.35
N GLN A 222 -3.76 25.08 -17.10
CA GLN A 222 -3.85 26.51 -17.37
C GLN A 222 -5.16 26.88 -18.05
N VAL A 223 -5.88 27.81 -17.42
CA VAL A 223 -7.09 28.42 -17.98
C VAL A 223 -6.72 29.71 -18.71
N TYR A 224 -7.25 29.87 -19.92
CA TYR A 224 -7.09 31.07 -20.74
C TYR A 224 -8.40 31.84 -20.82
N CYS A 225 -8.33 33.14 -20.66
CA CYS A 225 -9.43 34.09 -20.74
C CYS A 225 -9.33 34.86 -22.04
N LEU A 226 -10.33 34.72 -22.91
CA LEU A 226 -10.32 35.25 -24.27
C LEU A 226 -11.52 36.16 -24.51
N VAL A 227 -11.26 37.38 -24.99
CA VAL A 227 -12.22 38.22 -25.70
C VAL A 227 -11.89 38.19 -27.18
N TYR A 228 -12.88 37.88 -28.00
CA TYR A 228 -12.75 37.93 -29.46
C TYR A 228 -13.93 38.65 -30.10
N ARG A 229 -13.67 39.26 -31.26
CA ARG A 229 -14.65 40.06 -32.01
C ARG A 229 -14.91 39.44 -33.38
N ASP A 230 -16.17 39.39 -33.77
CA ASP A 230 -16.56 39.08 -35.14
C ASP A 230 -16.30 40.30 -36.04
N LYS A 231 -15.50 40.12 -37.10
CA LYS A 231 -15.11 41.22 -38.00
C LYS A 231 -16.29 41.85 -38.73
N LYS A 232 -17.33 41.06 -39.05
CA LYS A 232 -18.51 41.50 -39.81
C LYS A 232 -19.50 42.23 -38.91
N THR A 233 -19.91 41.59 -37.82
CA THR A 233 -20.97 42.11 -36.94
C THR A 233 -20.44 43.05 -35.85
N LYS A 234 -19.12 43.11 -35.64
CA LYS A 234 -18.45 43.86 -34.56
C LYS A 234 -18.92 43.46 -33.15
N MET A 235 -19.60 42.33 -33.02
CA MET A 235 -20.00 41.76 -31.73
C MET A 235 -18.80 41.09 -31.06
N CYS A 236 -18.64 41.30 -29.75
CA CYS A 236 -17.62 40.61 -28.96
C CYS A 236 -18.20 39.47 -28.13
N TYR A 237 -17.34 38.48 -27.91
CA TYR A 237 -17.63 37.29 -27.14
C TYR A 237 -16.50 37.05 -26.15
N ALA A 238 -16.84 36.51 -24.98
CA ALA A 238 -15.91 36.15 -23.93
C ALA A 238 -15.95 34.63 -23.66
N LYS A 239 -14.79 34.02 -23.40
CA LYS A 239 -14.68 32.60 -23.11
C LYS A 239 -13.51 32.31 -22.18
N ARG A 240 -13.72 31.36 -21.26
CA ARG A 240 -12.66 30.65 -20.55
C ARG A 240 -12.48 29.25 -21.14
N PHE A 241 -11.24 28.82 -21.34
CA PHE A 241 -10.97 27.49 -21.87
C PHE A 241 -9.60 26.97 -21.45
N ARG A 242 -9.40 25.65 -21.60
CA ARG A 242 -8.12 24.96 -21.42
C ARG A 242 -7.69 24.33 -22.74
N VAL A 243 -6.38 24.16 -22.91
CA VAL A 243 -5.79 23.39 -24.02
C VAL A 243 -5.24 22.09 -23.44
N ASP A 244 -6.14 21.13 -23.21
CA ASP A 244 -5.85 19.85 -22.54
C ASP A 244 -5.53 18.71 -23.53
N ARG A 245 -6.08 18.79 -24.75
CA ARG A 245 -5.89 17.84 -25.84
C ARG A 245 -5.37 18.54 -27.09
N PHE A 246 -4.30 18.00 -27.68
CA PHE A 246 -3.70 18.50 -28.91
C PHE A 246 -2.87 17.39 -29.56
N ILE A 247 -2.73 17.48 -30.88
CA ILE A 247 -1.70 16.78 -31.63
C ILE A 247 -0.59 17.79 -31.91
N VAL A 248 0.66 17.40 -31.70
CA VAL A 248 1.83 18.26 -31.93
C VAL A 248 1.89 18.66 -33.40
N ASP A 249 2.31 19.89 -33.67
CA ASP A 249 2.39 20.54 -35.00
C ASP A 249 1.06 20.67 -35.76
N ARG A 250 -0.06 20.26 -35.17
CA ARG A 250 -1.39 20.51 -35.72
C ARG A 250 -1.91 21.88 -35.31
N GLU A 251 -2.46 22.61 -36.26
CA GLU A 251 -3.10 23.91 -36.04
C GLU A 251 -4.58 23.74 -35.71
N TYR A 252 -5.03 24.47 -34.68
CA TYR A 252 -6.41 24.51 -34.20
C TYR A 252 -6.88 25.96 -34.11
N SER A 253 -8.17 26.19 -33.93
CA SER A 253 -8.71 27.53 -33.72
C SER A 253 -9.53 27.62 -32.45
N CYS A 254 -9.32 28.69 -31.67
CA CYS A 254 -10.06 28.97 -30.44
C CYS A 254 -11.23 29.95 -30.62
N VAL A 255 -11.39 30.47 -31.84
CA VAL A 255 -12.45 31.39 -32.26
C VAL A 255 -13.13 30.90 -33.54
N PRO A 256 -14.40 31.24 -33.79
CA PRO A 256 -15.03 30.94 -35.08
C PRO A 256 -14.33 31.65 -36.25
N LYS A 257 -14.45 31.07 -37.46
CA LYS A 257 -13.94 31.70 -38.70
C LYS A 257 -14.50 33.12 -38.86
N GLY A 258 -13.65 34.06 -39.26
CA GLY A 258 -14.01 35.47 -39.42
C GLY A 258 -13.96 36.30 -38.12
N CYS A 259 -13.61 35.70 -36.99
CA CYS A 259 -13.32 36.42 -35.75
C CYS A 259 -11.84 36.84 -35.64
N LYS A 260 -11.54 37.75 -34.72
CA LYS A 260 -10.18 38.17 -34.34
C LYS A 260 -10.09 38.21 -32.81
N ILE A 261 -8.93 37.88 -32.26
CA ILE A 261 -8.65 38.07 -30.84
C ILE A 261 -8.56 39.58 -30.53
N GLU A 262 -9.31 40.02 -29.53
CA GLU A 262 -9.21 41.38 -28.97
C GLU A 262 -8.29 41.40 -27.75
N LYS A 263 -8.47 40.44 -26.84
CA LYS A 263 -7.66 40.28 -25.63
C LYS A 263 -7.54 38.80 -25.28
N LEU A 264 -6.35 38.36 -24.91
CA LEU A 264 -6.08 37.02 -24.42
C LEU A 264 -5.24 37.14 -23.14
N PHE A 265 -5.68 36.45 -22.08
CA PHE A 265 -5.02 36.42 -20.78
C PHE A 265 -4.85 34.98 -20.31
N ASP A 266 -3.83 34.78 -19.50
CA ASP A 266 -3.41 33.54 -18.87
C ASP A 266 -3.43 33.65 -17.33
N ARG A 267 -4.27 34.54 -16.81
CA ARG A 267 -4.38 34.86 -15.39
C ARG A 267 -5.81 34.70 -14.86
N HIS A 268 -5.91 34.51 -13.56
CA HIS A 268 -7.18 34.44 -12.81
C HIS A 268 -7.58 35.83 -12.31
N GLY A 269 -8.88 36.07 -12.11
CA GLY A 269 -9.38 37.35 -11.61
C GLY A 269 -9.28 38.50 -12.61
N VAL A 270 -9.31 38.19 -13.91
CA VAL A 270 -9.25 39.19 -14.98
C VAL A 270 -10.62 39.85 -15.14
N VAL A 271 -10.63 41.18 -15.17
CA VAL A 271 -11.83 41.98 -15.45
C VAL A 271 -11.54 42.94 -16.59
N VAL A 272 -12.40 42.90 -17.62
CA VAL A 272 -12.32 43.79 -18.78
C VAL A 272 -13.59 44.61 -18.92
N ARG A 273 -13.44 45.88 -19.32
CA ARG A 273 -14.54 46.75 -19.72
C ARG A 273 -14.68 46.69 -21.23
N ALA A 274 -15.89 46.45 -21.72
CA ALA A 274 -16.23 46.58 -23.12
C ALA A 274 -17.17 47.77 -23.29
N GLU A 275 -16.78 48.72 -24.14
CA GLU A 275 -17.49 49.97 -24.40
C GLU A 275 -18.11 49.93 -25.80
N TRP A 276 -19.31 50.52 -25.94
CA TRP A 276 -19.97 50.76 -27.22
C TRP A 276 -20.33 52.24 -27.37
N GLU A 277 -20.73 52.63 -28.57
CA GLU A 277 -21.08 54.01 -28.87
C GLU A 277 -22.31 54.47 -28.08
N ALA A 278 -22.19 55.61 -27.40
CA ALA A 278 -23.27 56.17 -26.61
C ALA A 278 -24.40 56.67 -27.52
N THR A 279 -25.63 56.20 -27.29
CA THR A 279 -26.84 56.73 -27.95
C THR A 279 -27.53 57.69 -26.99
N ARG A 280 -28.21 58.73 -27.50
CA ARG A 280 -28.93 59.76 -26.70
C ARG A 280 -29.87 59.21 -25.58
N ARG A 281 -30.27 57.94 -25.65
CA ARG A 281 -31.15 57.25 -24.67
C ARG A 281 -30.42 56.30 -23.69
N THR A 282 -29.11 56.13 -23.80
CA THR A 282 -28.38 55.14 -22.98
C THR A 282 -27.65 55.83 -21.84
N LYS A 283 -27.94 55.43 -20.58
CA LYS A 283 -27.33 56.01 -19.37
C LYS A 283 -25.87 55.55 -19.15
N GLU A 284 -25.56 54.31 -19.52
CA GLU A 284 -24.21 53.71 -19.44
C GLU A 284 -23.92 52.93 -20.72
N ASN A 285 -22.74 53.16 -21.32
CA ASN A 285 -22.35 52.61 -22.61
C ASN A 285 -21.23 51.56 -22.51
N TRP A 286 -21.11 50.90 -21.35
CA TRP A 286 -20.08 49.92 -21.08
C TRP A 286 -20.64 48.73 -20.30
N VAL A 287 -19.94 47.60 -20.38
CA VAL A 287 -20.18 46.41 -19.58
C VAL A 287 -18.86 45.86 -19.07
N GLU A 288 -18.84 45.39 -17.83
CA GLU A 288 -17.70 44.68 -17.28
C GLU A 288 -17.88 43.17 -17.42
N VAL A 289 -16.81 42.52 -17.86
CA VAL A 289 -16.72 41.08 -17.99
C VAL A 289 -15.72 40.60 -16.96
N GLU A 290 -16.25 40.07 -15.87
CA GLU A 290 -15.49 39.30 -14.90
C GLU A 290 -15.33 37.88 -15.43
N PHE A 291 -14.11 37.47 -15.72
CA PHE A 291 -13.88 36.17 -16.34
C PHE A 291 -14.18 35.01 -15.37
N ASP A 292 -13.90 35.16 -14.08
CA ASP A 292 -13.99 34.05 -13.13
C ASP A 292 -15.43 33.53 -12.94
N SER A 293 -16.44 34.36 -13.20
CA SER A 293 -17.86 33.97 -13.22
C SER A 293 -18.28 33.22 -14.49
N ILE A 294 -17.46 33.23 -15.55
CA ILE A 294 -17.75 32.53 -16.81
C ILE A 294 -17.33 31.05 -16.67
N PRO A 295 -18.20 30.08 -17.03
CA PRO A 295 -17.84 28.67 -16.99
C PRO A 295 -16.75 28.34 -18.03
N ILE A 296 -15.89 27.39 -17.68
CA ILE A 296 -14.84 26.89 -18.58
C ILE A 296 -15.49 26.08 -19.70
N ARG A 297 -15.22 26.45 -20.95
CA ARG A 297 -15.68 25.76 -22.16
C ARG A 297 -14.54 25.08 -22.89
N GLY A 298 -14.85 24.20 -23.83
CA GLY A 298 -13.86 23.61 -24.73
C GLY A 298 -13.16 24.66 -25.60
N ALA A 299 -11.91 24.39 -25.98
CA ALA A 299 -11.09 25.33 -26.77
C ALA A 299 -11.74 25.74 -28.10
N GLN A 300 -12.50 24.86 -28.76
CA GLN A 300 -13.20 25.17 -30.01
C GLN A 300 -14.64 25.67 -29.83
N ALA A 301 -15.18 25.64 -28.60
CA ALA A 301 -16.55 26.07 -28.34
C ALA A 301 -16.70 27.59 -28.48
N ARG A 302 -17.90 28.04 -28.84
CA ARG A 302 -18.23 29.47 -28.94
C ARG A 302 -18.32 30.09 -27.53
N GLY A 303 -17.80 31.31 -27.40
CA GLY A 303 -17.90 32.13 -26.19
C GLY A 303 -19.30 32.70 -25.97
N GLY A 304 -19.56 33.16 -24.75
CA GLY A 304 -20.75 33.93 -24.41
C GLY A 304 -20.68 35.32 -25.03
N ARG A 305 -21.84 35.88 -25.40
CA ARG A 305 -21.90 37.24 -25.98
C ARG A 305 -21.67 38.26 -24.87
N VAL A 306 -20.76 39.21 -25.08
CA VAL A 306 -20.43 40.24 -24.07
C VAL A 306 -21.52 41.29 -23.97
N ALA A 307 -22.03 41.76 -25.12
CA ALA A 307 -23.12 42.71 -25.20
C ALA A 307 -23.96 42.46 -26.45
N VAL A 308 -25.20 42.93 -26.45
CA VAL A 308 -26.09 42.87 -27.62
C VAL A 308 -25.70 43.93 -28.68
N LYS A 309 -24.91 44.94 -28.30
CA LYS A 309 -24.46 46.03 -29.17
C LYS A 309 -23.04 45.81 -29.70
N PRO A 310 -22.69 46.36 -30.88
CA PRO A 310 -21.33 46.41 -31.40
C PRO A 310 -20.38 47.12 -30.43
N ILE A 311 -19.26 46.48 -30.09
CA ILE A 311 -18.28 47.02 -29.15
C ILE A 311 -17.22 47.80 -29.92
N THR A 312 -16.98 49.03 -29.50
CA THR A 312 -15.95 49.91 -30.06
C THR A 312 -14.60 49.59 -29.42
N LYS A 313 -14.54 49.55 -28.09
CA LYS A 313 -13.29 49.44 -27.32
C LYS A 313 -13.38 48.38 -26.22
N VAL A 314 -12.27 47.67 -25.98
CA VAL A 314 -12.11 46.73 -24.86
C VAL A 314 -10.88 47.13 -24.05
N THR A 315 -11.10 47.50 -22.79
CA THR A 315 -10.11 48.02 -21.85
C THR A 315 -9.93 47.04 -20.70
N THR A 316 -8.69 46.81 -20.28
CA THR A 316 -8.40 45.94 -19.14
C THR A 316 -8.47 46.76 -17.86
N ILE A 317 -9.38 46.41 -16.94
CA ILE A 317 -9.48 47.07 -15.63
C ILE A 317 -8.56 46.33 -14.64
N LYS A 318 -8.71 45.01 -14.56
CA LYS A 318 -7.92 44.15 -13.67
C LYS A 318 -7.21 43.09 -14.51
N ARG A 319 -5.88 43.05 -14.44
CA ARG A 319 -5.04 42.12 -15.21
C ARG A 319 -4.95 40.72 -14.59
N GLY A 320 -5.43 40.55 -13.36
CA GLY A 320 -5.42 39.27 -12.66
C GLY A 320 -4.06 38.86 -12.08
N SER A 321 -4.06 37.74 -11.37
CA SER A 321 -2.89 37.11 -10.75
C SER A 321 -2.66 35.68 -11.25
N ASP A 322 -1.43 35.19 -11.09
CA ASP A 322 -1.06 33.82 -11.45
C ASP A 322 -1.57 32.79 -10.42
N LYS A 323 -2.01 33.24 -9.23
CA LYS A 323 -2.66 32.40 -8.21
C LYS A 323 -4.18 32.43 -8.37
N LEU A 324 -4.84 31.28 -8.21
CA LEU A 324 -6.28 31.23 -7.93
C LEU A 324 -6.56 32.02 -6.64
N ALA A 325 -7.68 32.75 -6.59
CA ALA A 325 -8.11 33.39 -5.35
C ALA A 325 -8.34 32.31 -4.26
N PRO A 326 -8.03 32.60 -2.98
CA PRO A 326 -8.05 31.64 -1.88
C PRO A 326 -9.42 31.03 -1.56
N ASP A 327 -10.52 31.51 -2.16
CA ASP A 327 -11.89 31.10 -1.80
C ASP A 327 -12.41 29.86 -2.57
N GLN A 328 -11.55 29.11 -3.27
CA GLN A 328 -11.94 27.86 -3.95
C GLN A 328 -11.10 26.63 -3.58
N GLU A 329 -10.20 26.71 -2.60
CA GLU A 329 -9.46 25.53 -2.12
C GLU A 329 -10.30 24.59 -1.23
N ASN A 330 -11.51 24.99 -0.82
CA ASN A 330 -12.31 24.27 0.19
C ASN A 330 -13.56 23.54 -0.33
N SER A 331 -13.80 23.40 -1.64
CA SER A 331 -15.02 22.72 -2.15
C SER A 331 -14.80 21.34 -2.77
N ASP A 332 -13.57 20.83 -2.85
CA ASP A 332 -13.27 19.52 -3.46
C ASP A 332 -12.91 18.44 -2.41
N ASN A 333 -13.13 18.72 -1.13
CA ASN A 333 -13.11 17.71 -0.05
C ASN A 333 -14.51 17.63 0.59
N GLU A 334 -15.49 17.11 -0.15
CA GLU A 334 -16.69 16.47 0.39
C GLU A 334 -17.31 15.48 -0.60
#